data_AF-A0A7S1QUQ4-F1
#
_entry.id   AF-A0A7S1QUQ4-F1
#
_cell.length_a   1.000
_cell.length_b   1.000
_cell.length_c   1.000
_cell.angle_alpha   90.00
_cell.angle_beta   90.00
_cell.angle_gamma   90.00
#
_symmetry.space_group_name_H-M   'P 1'
#
loop_
_entity.id
_entity.type
_entity.pdbx_description
1 polymer ?
#
loop_
_entity_poly.entity_id
_entity_poly.type
_entity_poly.pdbx_seq_one_letter_code
_entity_poly.pdbx_strand_id
1 'polypeptide(L)'
;AKSVNRQVRSEMTMNFAEPDPEHMCWRLKNPVDEDFKRKFPALVKEHMASWEINRQKLIQRLQHPKSRGPASSAASAASKDRRQAFRLIGEIREVLTMGAVTLAELRRALQKRNATVAIREEDLAQALQHPDCDAVQVRDLWMLARTGKEENDAFRSVLVGLFRQRDSISKKDIFAEYERLHGKPCVLSDFLVRSLVREIAEKADRDNYVLKGTLLKGATGSSGGAG
;
A
#
# COMPACT_ATOMS: atom_id res chain seq x y z
N ALA A 1 -2.06 21.70 3.75
CA ALA A 1 -1.38 21.45 2.45
C ALA A 1 -0.20 22.40 2.38
N LYS A 2 0.99 21.94 1.96
CA LYS A 2 2.09 22.86 1.65
C LYS A 2 1.52 23.90 0.68
N SER A 3 1.58 25.16 1.07
CA SER A 3 1.25 26.29 0.21
C SER A 3 2.01 26.07 -1.10
N VAL A 4 1.31 25.61 -2.14
CA VAL A 4 1.83 25.81 -3.47
C VAL A 4 1.86 27.32 -3.57
N ASN A 5 3.08 27.86 -3.61
CA ASN A 5 3.35 29.28 -3.53
C ASN A 5 2.33 29.99 -4.43
N ARG A 6 1.47 30.83 -3.84
CA ARG A 6 0.35 31.50 -4.54
C ARG A 6 0.87 32.19 -5.80
N GLN A 7 2.11 32.65 -5.73
CA GLN A 7 2.89 33.22 -6.82
C GLN A 7 3.13 32.24 -7.97
N VAL A 8 3.60 31.02 -7.71
CA VAL A 8 3.82 29.97 -8.74
C VAL A 8 2.51 29.60 -9.45
N ARG A 9 1.39 29.51 -8.71
CA ARG A 9 0.08 29.28 -9.33
C ARG A 9 -0.35 30.45 -10.21
N SER A 10 -0.15 31.68 -9.73
CA SER A 10 -0.48 32.88 -10.49
C SER A 10 0.35 32.98 -11.76
N GLU A 11 1.65 32.71 -11.68
CA GLU A 11 2.57 32.69 -12.83
C GLU A 11 2.16 31.62 -13.85
N MET A 12 1.86 30.39 -13.39
CA MET A 12 1.38 29.32 -14.25
C MET A 12 0.08 29.71 -14.98
N THR A 13 -0.90 30.29 -14.27
CA THR A 13 -2.16 30.73 -14.88
C THR A 13 -1.94 31.88 -15.86
N MET A 14 -1.08 32.84 -15.50
CA MET A 14 -0.74 33.99 -16.37
C MET A 14 0.02 33.57 -17.64
N ASN A 15 0.58 32.36 -17.72
CA ASN A 15 1.20 31.88 -18.95
C ASN A 15 0.18 31.64 -20.06
N PHE A 16 -1.01 31.12 -19.75
CA PHE A 16 -2.01 30.72 -20.76
C PHE A 16 -3.35 31.46 -20.66
N ALA A 17 -3.57 32.22 -19.59
CA ALA A 17 -4.75 33.04 -19.38
C ALA A 17 -4.37 34.47 -18.98
N GLU A 18 -5.26 35.41 -19.21
CA GLU A 18 -5.16 36.80 -18.82
C GLU A 18 -6.43 37.22 -18.05
N PRO A 19 -6.33 38.16 -17.10
CA PRO A 19 -7.50 38.68 -16.43
C PRO A 19 -8.33 39.50 -17.42
N ASP A 20 -9.64 39.24 -17.44
CA ASP A 20 -10.65 40.01 -18.14
C ASP A 20 -11.28 40.98 -17.12
N PRO A 21 -10.90 42.26 -17.12
CA PRO A 21 -11.37 43.24 -16.14
C PRO A 21 -12.85 43.60 -16.32
N GLU A 22 -13.42 43.39 -17.51
CA GLU A 22 -14.83 43.68 -17.77
C GLU A 22 -15.74 42.60 -17.16
N HIS A 23 -15.31 41.34 -17.23
CA HIS A 23 -16.11 40.19 -16.77
C HIS A 23 -15.65 39.63 -15.42
N MET A 24 -14.67 40.27 -14.77
CA MET A 24 -14.07 39.82 -13.51
C MET A 24 -13.65 38.34 -13.54
N CYS A 25 -13.17 37.86 -14.69
CA CYS A 25 -12.85 36.46 -14.92
C CYS A 25 -11.47 36.29 -15.57
N TRP A 26 -11.05 35.05 -15.80
CA TRP A 26 -9.85 34.75 -16.57
C TRP A 26 -10.25 34.33 -17.97
N ARG A 27 -9.64 34.97 -18.98
CA ARG A 27 -9.80 34.63 -20.39
C ARG A 27 -8.55 33.93 -20.88
N LEU A 28 -8.69 32.91 -21.72
CA LEU A 28 -7.54 32.28 -22.37
C LEU A 28 -6.93 33.27 -23.38
N LYS A 29 -5.60 33.35 -23.44
CA LYS A 29 -4.90 34.22 -24.40
C LYS A 29 -5.11 33.77 -25.84
N ASN A 30 -5.23 32.46 -26.04
CA ASN A 30 -5.47 31.89 -27.35
C ASN A 30 -6.93 32.08 -27.75
N PRO A 31 -7.20 32.59 -28.96
CA PRO A 31 -8.56 32.69 -29.47
C PRO A 31 -9.15 31.29 -29.64
N VAL A 32 -10.47 31.25 -29.76
CA VAL A 32 -11.17 30.00 -30.02
C VAL A 32 -10.76 29.44 -31.37
N ASP A 33 -10.41 28.16 -31.41
CA ASP A 33 -10.01 27.47 -32.63
C ASP A 33 -11.25 27.16 -33.49
N GLU A 34 -11.62 28.10 -34.34
CA GLU A 34 -12.77 27.98 -35.26
C GLU A 34 -12.53 26.93 -36.36
N ASP A 35 -11.26 26.67 -36.72
CA ASP A 35 -10.92 25.64 -37.69
C ASP A 35 -11.14 24.24 -37.12
N PHE A 36 -10.81 24.02 -35.85
CA PHE A 36 -11.09 22.78 -35.14
C PHE A 36 -12.59 22.53 -35.05
N LYS A 37 -13.37 23.56 -34.70
CA LYS A 37 -14.84 23.46 -34.65
C LYS A 37 -15.46 23.07 -35.98
N ARG A 38 -14.95 23.65 -37.08
CA ARG A 38 -15.42 23.36 -38.43
C ARG A 38 -15.05 21.94 -38.89
N LYS A 39 -13.84 21.46 -38.55
CA LYS A 39 -13.35 20.14 -38.95
C LYS A 39 -13.96 19.00 -38.13
N PHE A 40 -14.28 19.22 -36.86
CA PHE A 40 -14.75 18.18 -35.95
C PHE A 40 -16.05 18.55 -35.20
N PRO A 41 -17.15 18.87 -35.90
CA PRO A 41 -18.38 19.36 -35.27
C PRO A 41 -19.03 18.34 -34.33
N ALA A 42 -18.94 17.04 -34.65
CA ALA A 42 -19.47 15.97 -33.81
C ALA A 42 -18.74 15.87 -32.46
N LEU A 43 -17.40 15.95 -32.49
CA LEU A 43 -16.56 15.90 -31.30
C LEU A 43 -16.79 17.13 -30.41
N VAL A 44 -16.93 18.31 -30.99
CA VAL A 44 -17.27 19.54 -30.25
C VAL A 44 -18.62 19.39 -29.56
N LYS A 45 -19.63 18.84 -30.25
CA LYS A 45 -20.96 18.61 -29.67
C LYS A 45 -20.91 17.64 -28.47
N GLU A 46 -20.17 16.55 -28.60
CA GLU A 46 -19.98 15.58 -27.51
C GLU A 46 -19.26 16.22 -26.31
N HIS A 47 -18.15 16.92 -26.56
CA HIS A 47 -17.40 17.61 -25.52
C HIS A 47 -18.21 18.69 -24.82
N MET A 48 -19.02 19.47 -25.55
CA MET A 48 -19.90 20.47 -24.94
C MET A 48 -20.97 19.84 -24.06
N ALA A 49 -21.59 18.74 -24.50
CA ALA A 49 -22.57 18.01 -23.70
C ALA A 49 -21.94 17.43 -22.42
N SER A 50 -20.75 16.83 -22.54
CA SER A 50 -19.99 16.31 -21.40
C SER A 50 -19.56 17.44 -20.45
N TRP A 51 -19.14 18.58 -20.99
CA TRP A 51 -18.75 19.74 -20.19
C TRP A 51 -19.92 20.29 -19.37
N GLU A 52 -21.12 20.43 -19.95
CA GLU A 52 -22.27 20.98 -19.22
C GLU A 52 -22.66 20.09 -18.03
N ILE A 53 -22.68 18.76 -18.22
CA ILE A 53 -22.95 17.80 -17.15
C ILE A 53 -21.89 17.88 -16.04
N ASN A 54 -20.62 17.95 -16.43
CA ASN A 54 -19.50 17.95 -15.48
C ASN A 54 -19.32 19.30 -14.78
N ARG A 55 -19.63 20.40 -15.47
CA ARG A 55 -19.57 21.78 -14.95
C ARG A 55 -20.51 21.95 -13.77
N GLN A 56 -21.75 21.47 -13.87
CA GLN A 56 -22.71 21.54 -12.77
C GLN A 56 -22.23 20.74 -11.55
N LYS A 57 -21.69 19.53 -11.76
CA LYS A 57 -21.09 18.71 -10.68
C LYS A 57 -19.87 19.40 -10.04
N LEU A 58 -19.05 20.07 -10.83
CA LEU A 58 -17.89 20.81 -10.35
C LEU A 58 -18.31 22.04 -9.55
N ILE A 59 -19.29 22.81 -10.04
CA ILE A 59 -19.86 23.96 -9.35
C ILE A 59 -20.48 23.51 -8.02
N GLN A 60 -21.25 22.42 -7.99
CA GLN A 60 -21.78 21.87 -6.74
C GLN A 60 -20.67 21.49 -5.74
N ARG A 61 -19.57 20.87 -6.21
CA ARG A 61 -18.41 20.56 -5.36
C ARG A 61 -17.67 21.81 -4.84
N LEU A 62 -17.74 22.93 -5.55
CA LEU A 62 -17.08 24.19 -5.18
C LEU A 62 -17.99 25.10 -4.33
N GLN A 63 -19.29 25.12 -4.62
CA GLN A 63 -20.33 25.86 -3.90
C GLN A 63 -20.79 25.16 -2.62
N HIS A 64 -20.52 23.87 -2.47
CA HIS A 64 -20.42 23.23 -1.16
C HIS A 64 -18.95 23.30 -0.74
N PRO A 65 -18.45 24.45 -0.23
CA PRO A 65 -17.27 24.35 0.59
C PRO A 65 -17.66 23.37 1.68
N LYS A 66 -17.00 22.20 1.75
CA LYS A 66 -17.03 21.37 2.96
C LYS A 66 -16.95 22.37 4.10
N SER A 67 -18.03 22.45 4.88
CA SER A 67 -18.20 23.45 5.92
C SER A 67 -16.87 23.54 6.64
N ARG A 68 -16.17 24.67 6.42
CA ARG A 68 -15.04 25.07 7.25
C ARG A 68 -15.64 25.46 8.59
N GLY A 69 -16.18 24.49 9.30
CA GLY A 69 -16.17 24.51 10.75
C GLY A 69 -14.70 24.63 11.18
N PRO A 70 -14.45 25.14 12.39
CA PRO A 70 -13.10 25.30 12.90
C PRO A 70 -12.38 23.99 12.69
N ALA A 71 -11.31 24.03 11.89
CA ALA A 71 -10.56 22.85 11.51
C ALA A 71 -10.11 22.16 12.78
N SER A 72 -10.76 21.05 13.15
CA SER A 72 -10.21 20.19 14.18
C SER A 72 -8.84 19.75 13.65
N SER A 73 -7.82 19.94 14.49
CA SER A 73 -6.44 19.52 14.25
C SER A 73 -6.35 18.06 13.73
N ALA A 74 -7.36 17.24 14.04
CA ALA A 74 -7.51 15.85 13.61
C ALA A 74 -7.63 15.63 12.09
N ALA A 75 -8.41 16.43 11.35
CA ALA A 75 -8.62 16.19 9.90
C ALA A 75 -7.37 16.55 9.06
N SER A 76 -6.60 17.52 9.55
CA SER A 76 -5.31 17.92 8.96
C SER A 76 -4.20 16.93 9.27
N ALA A 77 -4.23 16.34 10.47
CA ALA A 77 -3.34 15.25 10.88
C ALA A 77 -3.59 14.00 10.04
N ALA A 78 -4.84 13.53 9.94
CA ALA A 78 -5.20 12.34 9.15
C ALA A 78 -4.77 12.42 7.68
N SER A 79 -4.77 13.61 7.07
CA SER A 79 -4.31 13.83 5.69
C SER A 79 -2.78 13.90 5.53
N LYS A 80 -2.04 14.14 6.62
CA LYS A 80 -0.58 14.04 6.67
C LYS A 80 -0.15 12.61 6.98
N ASP A 81 -0.81 11.97 7.95
CA ASP A 81 -0.55 10.60 8.40
C ASP A 81 -0.74 9.62 7.24
N ARG A 82 -1.83 9.75 6.48
CA ARG A 82 -2.06 8.93 5.29
C ARG A 82 -0.95 9.10 4.24
N ARG A 83 -0.47 10.33 4.03
CA ARG A 83 0.66 10.61 3.11
C ARG A 83 1.99 10.06 3.61
N GLN A 84 2.17 9.98 4.92
CA GLN A 84 3.34 9.38 5.54
C GLN A 84 3.29 7.85 5.37
N ALA A 85 2.15 7.21 5.64
CA ALA A 85 1.93 5.79 5.38
C ALA A 85 2.26 5.40 3.93
N PHE A 86 1.83 6.20 2.95
CA PHE A 86 2.15 5.98 1.53
C PHE A 86 3.65 6.03 1.20
N ARG A 87 4.41 6.90 1.87
CA ARG A 87 5.87 7.01 1.64
C ARG A 87 6.61 5.77 2.14
N LEU A 88 6.10 5.15 3.19
CA LEU A 88 6.71 3.97 3.80
C LEU A 88 6.52 2.70 2.95
N ILE A 89 5.58 2.66 2.00
CA ILE A 89 5.25 1.44 1.23
C ILE A 89 6.49 0.86 0.53
N GLY A 90 7.30 1.69 -0.14
CA GLY A 90 8.51 1.20 -0.83
C GLY A 90 9.48 0.54 0.13
N GLU A 91 9.74 1.18 1.26
CA GLU A 91 10.67 0.68 2.28
C GLU A 91 10.12 -0.54 3.04
N ILE A 92 8.80 -0.58 3.29
CA ILE A 92 8.12 -1.74 3.88
C ILE A 92 8.33 -2.93 2.96
N ARG A 93 8.07 -2.78 1.66
CA ARG A 93 8.27 -3.86 0.68
C ARG A 93 9.71 -4.36 0.68
N GLU A 94 10.70 -3.47 0.74
CA GLU A 94 12.12 -3.84 0.83
C GLU A 94 12.48 -4.59 2.11
N VAL A 95 11.83 -4.33 3.25
CA VAL A 95 12.03 -5.14 4.46
C VAL A 95 11.35 -6.49 4.29
N LEU A 96 10.14 -6.53 3.74
CA LEU A 96 9.36 -7.75 3.55
C LEU A 96 9.91 -8.68 2.46
N THR A 97 10.81 -8.21 1.59
CA THR A 97 11.56 -9.11 0.66
C THR A 97 12.55 -10.00 1.41
N MET A 98 13.00 -9.61 2.60
CA MET A 98 13.92 -10.41 3.42
C MET A 98 13.22 -11.57 4.15
N GLY A 99 11.89 -11.50 4.27
CA GLY A 99 11.06 -12.53 4.91
C GLY A 99 9.92 -11.95 5.74
N ALA A 100 9.18 -12.84 6.39
CA ALA A 100 8.10 -12.48 7.28
C ALA A 100 8.63 -11.90 8.59
N VAL A 101 8.01 -10.81 9.05
CA VAL A 101 8.40 -10.07 10.26
C VAL A 101 7.17 -9.62 11.04
N THR A 102 7.31 -9.45 12.34
CA THR A 102 6.28 -8.82 13.18
C THR A 102 6.20 -7.31 12.93
N LEU A 103 5.08 -6.69 13.32
CA LEU A 103 4.93 -5.23 13.21
C LEU A 103 6.02 -4.47 13.99
N ALA A 104 6.42 -4.99 15.16
CA ALA A 104 7.48 -4.42 15.98
C ALA A 104 8.88 -4.53 15.34
N GLU A 105 9.17 -5.65 14.67
CA GLU A 105 10.41 -5.81 13.89
C GLU A 105 10.44 -4.90 12.67
N LEU A 106 9.33 -4.82 11.93
CA LEU A 106 9.18 -3.92 10.80
C LEU A 106 9.41 -2.46 11.22
N ARG A 107 8.80 -2.04 12.35
CA ARG A 107 9.02 -0.69 12.90
C ARG A 107 10.48 -0.44 13.23
N ARG A 108 11.14 -1.38 13.92
CA ARG A 108 12.58 -1.26 14.25
C ARG A 108 13.46 -1.17 13.01
N ALA A 109 13.19 -1.98 11.99
CA ALA A 109 13.92 -1.96 10.72
C ALA A 109 13.76 -0.62 9.99
N LEU A 110 12.53 -0.10 9.89
CA LEU A 110 12.26 1.18 9.23
C LEU A 110 12.76 2.37 10.03
N GLN A 111 12.69 2.34 11.36
CA GLN A 111 13.20 3.40 12.22
C GLN A 111 14.73 3.50 12.14
N LYS A 112 15.44 2.38 11.95
CA LYS A 112 16.88 2.37 11.69
C LYS A 112 17.25 3.06 10.38
N ARG A 113 16.37 2.98 9.36
CA ARG A 113 16.56 3.62 8.05
C ARG A 113 16.15 5.10 8.07
N ASN A 114 15.14 5.45 8.86
CA ASN A 114 14.62 6.81 8.99
C ASN A 114 14.82 7.37 10.41
N ALA A 115 16.07 7.70 10.75
CA ALA A 115 16.38 8.22 12.08
C ALA A 115 15.67 9.56 12.41
N THR A 116 15.30 10.34 11.38
CA THR A 116 14.75 11.69 11.54
C THR A 116 13.23 11.75 11.71
N VAL A 117 12.51 10.67 11.38
CA VAL A 117 11.04 10.63 11.42
C VAL A 117 10.60 9.50 12.33
N ALA A 118 9.80 9.84 13.34
CA ALA A 118 9.19 8.82 14.20
C ALA A 118 8.15 8.03 13.40
N ILE A 119 8.32 6.72 13.34
CA ILE A 119 7.39 5.80 12.67
C ILE A 119 6.45 5.22 13.73
N ARG A 120 5.16 5.52 13.61
CA ARG A 120 4.13 5.02 14.50
C ARG A 120 3.58 3.68 13.98
N GLU A 121 3.08 2.85 14.89
CA GLU A 121 2.52 1.55 14.52
C GLU A 121 1.21 1.68 13.72
N GLU A 122 0.43 2.74 13.96
CA GLU A 122 -0.82 2.98 13.23
C GLU A 122 -0.55 3.28 11.74
N ASP A 123 0.50 4.07 11.46
CA ASP A 123 0.92 4.40 10.09
C ASP A 123 1.38 3.15 9.33
N LEU A 124 2.07 2.24 10.02
CA LEU A 124 2.52 0.97 9.45
C LEU A 124 1.35 0.04 9.17
N ALA A 125 0.42 -0.11 10.13
CA ALA A 125 -0.78 -0.92 9.94
C ALA A 125 -1.61 -0.41 8.76
N GLN A 126 -1.75 0.92 8.62
CA GLN A 126 -2.45 1.52 7.49
C GLN A 126 -1.70 1.29 6.16
N ALA A 127 -0.37 1.40 6.14
CA ALA A 127 0.43 1.17 4.95
C ALA A 127 0.39 -0.30 4.49
N LEU A 128 0.42 -1.25 5.43
CA LEU A 128 0.37 -2.69 5.15
C LEU A 128 -0.98 -3.14 4.58
N GLN A 129 -2.07 -2.47 4.96
CA GLN A 129 -3.41 -2.71 4.39
C GLN A 129 -3.59 -2.09 3.00
N HIS A 130 -2.62 -1.28 2.54
CA HIS A 130 -2.73 -0.65 1.23
C HIS A 130 -2.50 -1.67 0.10
N PRO A 131 -3.34 -1.70 -0.97
CA PRO A 131 -3.18 -2.63 -2.09
C PRO A 131 -1.78 -2.62 -2.72
N ASP A 132 -1.15 -1.46 -2.82
CA ASP A 132 0.19 -1.30 -3.42
C ASP A 132 1.32 -1.94 -2.59
N CYS A 133 1.07 -2.27 -1.31
CA CYS A 133 2.05 -2.94 -0.47
C CYS A 133 2.13 -4.44 -0.77
N ASP A 134 1.06 -5.04 -1.31
CA ASP A 134 0.94 -6.47 -1.59
C ASP A 134 1.36 -7.36 -0.40
N ALA A 135 1.08 -6.89 0.82
CA ALA A 135 1.44 -7.59 2.04
C ALA A 135 0.27 -8.49 2.50
N VAL A 136 0.61 -9.66 3.03
CA VAL A 136 -0.33 -10.59 3.63
C VAL A 136 0.03 -10.81 5.10
N GLN A 137 -1.00 -10.84 5.94
CA GLN A 137 -0.86 -11.17 7.35
C GLN A 137 -1.04 -12.68 7.56
N VAL A 138 -0.11 -13.26 8.31
CA VAL A 138 -0.16 -14.63 8.84
C VAL A 138 0.02 -14.53 10.36
N ARG A 139 -1.11 -14.53 11.07
CA ARG A 139 -1.15 -14.29 12.53
C ARG A 139 -0.50 -12.95 12.89
N ASP A 140 0.60 -12.95 13.65
CA ASP A 140 1.35 -11.77 14.05
C ASP A 140 2.46 -11.36 13.07
N LEU A 141 2.65 -12.13 12.00
CA LEU A 141 3.67 -11.87 10.96
C LEU A 141 3.06 -11.23 9.71
N TRP A 142 3.84 -10.35 9.09
CA TRP A 142 3.58 -9.75 7.79
C TRP A 142 4.65 -10.20 6.80
N MET A 143 4.23 -10.55 5.58
CA MET A 143 5.13 -10.90 4.49
C MET A 143 4.56 -10.41 3.15
N LEU A 144 5.37 -10.41 2.09
CA LEU A 144 4.85 -10.16 0.75
C LEU A 144 3.98 -11.34 0.28
N ALA A 145 2.82 -11.04 -0.29
CA ALA A 145 1.93 -12.03 -0.89
C ALA A 145 2.57 -12.65 -2.15
N ARG A 146 3.23 -11.83 -2.98
CA ARG A 146 3.82 -12.25 -4.25
C ARG A 146 5.28 -11.81 -4.40
N THR A 147 6.01 -12.59 -5.19
CA THR A 147 7.39 -12.37 -5.61
C THR A 147 7.51 -12.13 -7.11
N GLY A 148 6.43 -12.37 -7.87
CA GLY A 148 6.40 -12.26 -9.33
C GLY A 148 6.82 -13.54 -10.05
N LYS A 149 7.07 -14.63 -9.32
CA LYS A 149 7.28 -15.98 -9.87
C LYS A 149 6.13 -16.88 -9.45
N GLU A 150 5.34 -17.35 -10.43
CA GLU A 150 4.09 -18.05 -10.17
C GLU A 150 4.28 -19.31 -9.32
N GLU A 151 5.35 -20.08 -9.54
CA GLU A 151 5.62 -21.30 -8.78
C GLU A 151 5.95 -21.01 -7.31
N ASN A 152 6.69 -19.93 -7.06
CA ASN A 152 7.01 -19.49 -5.70
C ASN A 152 5.75 -18.96 -5.00
N ASP A 153 4.94 -18.20 -5.72
CA ASP A 153 3.74 -17.57 -5.19
C ASP A 153 2.66 -18.61 -4.88
N ALA A 154 2.53 -19.65 -5.71
CA ALA A 154 1.72 -20.83 -5.43
C ALA A 154 2.18 -21.52 -4.14
N PHE A 155 3.48 -21.79 -4.00
CA PHE A 155 4.03 -22.42 -2.79
C PHE A 155 3.85 -21.56 -1.53
N ARG A 156 4.06 -20.24 -1.64
CA ARG A 156 3.80 -19.28 -0.55
C ARG A 156 2.34 -19.28 -0.12
N SER A 157 1.41 -19.33 -1.06
CA SER A 157 -0.03 -19.40 -0.77
C SER A 157 -0.38 -20.63 0.08
N VAL A 158 0.23 -21.79 -0.24
CA VAL A 158 0.07 -23.04 0.54
C VAL A 158 0.60 -22.85 1.96
N LEU A 159 1.81 -22.30 2.13
CA LEU A 159 2.39 -22.04 3.45
C LEU A 159 1.51 -21.11 4.30
N VAL A 160 1.04 -20.02 3.70
CA VAL A 160 0.13 -19.06 4.34
C VAL A 160 -1.17 -19.75 4.79
N GLY A 161 -1.76 -20.59 3.94
CA GLY A 161 -2.97 -21.34 4.26
C GLY A 161 -2.77 -22.29 5.44
N LEU A 162 -1.67 -23.06 5.42
CA LEU A 162 -1.36 -24.02 6.47
C LEU A 162 -1.09 -23.34 7.82
N PHE A 163 -0.25 -22.32 7.86
CA PHE A 163 0.10 -21.64 9.11
C PHE A 163 -1.02 -20.77 9.68
N ARG A 164 -2.04 -20.41 8.89
CA ARG A 164 -3.26 -19.81 9.44
C ARG A 164 -4.05 -20.77 10.32
N GLN A 165 -3.94 -22.08 10.08
CA GLN A 165 -4.74 -23.11 10.74
C GLN A 165 -3.95 -23.96 11.74
N ARG A 166 -2.63 -24.11 11.52
CA ARG A 166 -1.78 -25.03 12.29
C ARG A 166 -0.57 -24.30 12.87
N ASP A 167 -0.21 -24.66 14.11
CA ASP A 167 0.95 -24.09 14.80
C ASP A 167 2.28 -24.70 14.33
N SER A 168 2.24 -25.96 13.90
CA SER A 168 3.35 -26.72 13.37
C SER A 168 2.93 -27.46 12.12
N ILE A 169 3.82 -27.52 11.13
CA ILE A 169 3.60 -28.22 9.86
C ILE A 169 4.83 -29.04 9.50
N SER A 170 4.62 -30.25 8.97
CA SER A 170 5.73 -31.06 8.46
C SER A 170 6.02 -30.75 6.99
N LYS A 171 7.22 -31.10 6.51
CA LYS A 171 7.54 -31.02 5.07
C LYS A 171 6.53 -31.81 4.23
N LYS A 172 6.13 -33.00 4.70
CA LYS A 172 5.14 -33.85 4.03
C LYS A 172 3.78 -33.17 3.92
N ASP A 173 3.32 -32.50 4.96
CA ASP A 173 2.05 -31.75 4.94
C ASP A 173 2.06 -30.66 3.88
N ILE A 174 3.18 -29.94 3.75
CA ILE A 174 3.32 -28.86 2.76
C ILE A 174 3.17 -29.41 1.34
N PHE A 175 3.85 -30.50 1.01
CA PHE A 175 3.76 -31.09 -0.34
C PHE A 175 2.40 -31.72 -0.61
N ALA A 176 1.81 -32.41 0.36
CA ALA A 176 0.48 -32.98 0.23
C ALA A 176 -0.58 -31.89 -0.03
N GLU A 177 -0.51 -30.79 0.72
CA GLU A 177 -1.43 -29.66 0.54
C GLU A 177 -1.20 -28.93 -0.79
N TYR A 178 0.07 -28.80 -1.22
CA TYR A 178 0.40 -28.23 -2.52
C TYR A 178 -0.21 -29.05 -3.66
N GLU A 179 -0.02 -30.36 -3.65
CA GLU A 179 -0.57 -31.26 -4.67
C GLU A 179 -2.10 -31.25 -4.65
N ARG A 180 -2.71 -31.22 -3.47
CA ARG A 180 -4.16 -31.11 -3.30
C ARG A 180 -4.74 -29.84 -3.91
N LEU A 181 -4.07 -28.69 -3.72
CA LEU A 181 -4.56 -27.39 -4.19
C LEU A 181 -4.26 -27.12 -5.67
N HIS A 182 -3.15 -27.64 -6.20
CA HIS A 182 -2.71 -27.34 -7.55
C HIS A 182 -2.87 -28.51 -8.54
N GLY A 183 -3.28 -29.69 -8.07
CA GLY A 183 -3.48 -30.89 -8.89
C GLY A 183 -2.20 -31.46 -9.50
N LYS A 184 -1.03 -30.99 -9.05
CA LYS A 184 0.29 -31.41 -9.54
C LYS A 184 1.33 -31.39 -8.41
N PRO A 185 2.35 -32.25 -8.47
CA PRO A 185 3.43 -32.22 -7.49
C PRO A 185 4.21 -30.90 -7.58
N CYS A 186 4.81 -30.51 -6.45
CA CYS A 186 5.66 -29.33 -6.39
C CYS A 186 6.97 -29.58 -7.15
N VAL A 187 7.24 -28.74 -8.15
CA VAL A 187 8.44 -28.83 -9.01
C VAL A 187 9.61 -27.99 -8.49
N LEU A 188 9.44 -27.31 -7.35
CA LEU A 188 10.48 -26.48 -6.78
C LEU A 188 11.64 -27.33 -6.28
N SER A 189 12.87 -26.84 -6.48
CA SER A 189 14.06 -27.49 -5.94
C SER A 189 14.04 -27.45 -4.41
N ASP A 190 14.68 -28.43 -3.77
CA ASP A 190 14.77 -28.50 -2.31
C ASP A 190 15.42 -27.24 -1.70
N PHE A 191 16.35 -26.61 -2.43
CA PHE A 191 16.94 -25.33 -2.06
C PHE A 191 15.88 -24.22 -2.00
N LEU A 192 15.05 -24.08 -3.05
CA LEU A 192 13.99 -23.07 -3.09
C LEU A 192 12.93 -23.33 -2.02
N VAL A 193 12.52 -24.58 -1.84
CA VAL A 193 11.58 -24.97 -0.77
C VAL A 193 12.11 -24.56 0.60
N ARG A 194 13.37 -24.89 0.92
CA ARG A 194 13.99 -24.47 2.18
C ARG A 194 14.07 -22.95 2.31
N SER A 195 14.38 -22.24 1.23
CA SER A 195 14.42 -20.77 1.23
C SER A 195 13.06 -20.18 1.54
N LEU A 196 12.00 -20.61 0.83
CA LEU A 196 10.63 -20.11 0.99
C LEU A 196 10.06 -20.45 2.38
N VAL A 197 10.30 -21.65 2.89
CA VAL A 197 9.89 -22.00 4.27
C VAL A 197 10.59 -21.10 5.29
N ARG A 198 11.89 -20.84 5.13
CA ARG A 198 12.66 -19.94 6.01
C ARG A 198 12.23 -18.48 5.93
N GLU A 199 11.42 -18.07 4.96
CA GLU A 199 10.88 -16.72 4.94
C GLU A 199 9.89 -16.51 6.09
N ILE A 200 9.03 -17.50 6.38
CA ILE A 200 7.93 -17.39 7.35
C ILE A 200 8.11 -18.25 8.60
N ALA A 201 8.88 -19.33 8.51
CA ALA A 201 8.98 -20.34 9.55
C ALA A 201 10.41 -20.61 9.99
N GLU A 202 10.53 -21.21 11.16
CA GLU A 202 11.75 -21.75 11.75
C GLU A 202 11.59 -23.25 12.00
N LYS A 203 12.71 -23.96 12.00
CA LYS A 203 12.71 -25.42 12.19
C LYS A 203 12.61 -25.73 13.68
N ALA A 204 11.54 -26.41 14.10
CA ALA A 204 11.32 -26.78 15.50
C ALA A 204 11.96 -28.13 15.86
N ASP A 205 11.71 -29.15 15.05
CA ASP A 205 12.30 -30.48 15.17
C ASP A 205 12.51 -31.07 13.76
N ARG A 206 13.35 -32.10 13.62
CA ARG A 206 13.73 -32.87 12.41
C ARG A 206 13.03 -32.48 11.10
N ASP A 207 11.71 -32.62 11.01
CA ASP A 207 10.92 -32.32 9.81
C ASP A 207 9.72 -31.37 10.04
N ASN A 208 9.63 -30.76 11.22
CA ASN A 208 8.56 -29.86 11.64
C ASN A 208 9.00 -28.39 11.65
N TYR A 209 8.13 -27.54 11.14
CA TYR A 209 8.32 -26.09 11.05
C TYR A 209 7.23 -25.36 11.83
N VAL A 210 7.62 -24.32 12.56
CA VAL A 210 6.73 -23.42 13.29
C VAL A 210 6.94 -21.99 12.81
N LEU A 211 5.96 -21.11 13.01
CA LEU A 211 6.11 -19.70 12.64
C LEU A 211 7.27 -19.05 13.38
N LYS A 212 7.98 -18.15 12.71
CA LYS A 212 9.07 -17.38 13.31
C LYS A 212 8.63 -16.67 14.58
N GLY A 213 9.49 -16.70 15.59
CA GLY A 213 9.25 -16.06 16.89
C GLY A 213 8.37 -16.88 17.84
N THR A 214 7.90 -18.05 17.42
CA THR A 214 7.13 -18.95 18.29
C THR A 214 8.04 -19.66 19.28
N LEU A 215 9.23 -20.13 18.85
CA LEU A 215 10.17 -20.82 19.75
C LEU A 215 10.73 -19.88 20.82
N LEU A 216 10.98 -18.63 20.46
CA LEU A 216 11.50 -17.60 21.38
C LEU A 216 10.50 -17.22 22.48
N LYS A 217 9.20 -17.21 22.19
CA LYS A 217 8.14 -16.94 23.17
C LYS A 217 7.95 -18.09 24.18
N GLY A 218 8.26 -19.32 23.79
CA GLY A 218 8.19 -20.49 24.69
C GLY A 218 9.28 -20.50 25.77
N ALA A 219 10.46 -19.93 25.49
CA ALA A 219 11.58 -19.91 26.43
C ALA A 219 11.44 -18.88 27.56
N THR A 220 10.70 -17.79 27.34
CA THR A 220 10.51 -16.72 28.34
C THR A 220 9.32 -16.94 29.28
N GLY A 221 8.53 -18.00 29.09
CA GLY A 221 7.38 -18.35 29.93
C GLY A 221 7.67 -19.32 31.09
N SER A 222 8.93 -19.75 31.28
CA SER A 222 9.30 -20.83 32.21
C SER A 222 10.19 -20.40 33.40
N SER A 223 10.28 -19.10 33.71
CA SER A 223 11.01 -18.62 34.89
C SER A 223 10.14 -17.71 35.75
N GLY A 224 9.21 -18.32 36.50
CA GLY A 224 8.33 -17.60 37.42
C GLY A 224 7.69 -18.55 38.43
N GLY A 225 8.52 -19.30 39.14
CA GLY A 225 8.05 -20.21 40.19
C GLY A 225 9.21 -20.88 40.91
N ALA A 226 9.78 -20.18 41.89
CA ALA A 226 10.38 -20.70 43.13
C ALA A 226 11.30 -19.62 43.73
N GLY A 227 10.97 -19.17 44.93
CA GLY A 227 11.73 -18.21 45.73
C GLY A 227 10.82 -17.37 46.60
#